data_AF-A0A836SQB6-F1
#
_entry.id   AF-A0A836SQB6-F1
#
_cell.length_a   1.000
_cell.length_b   1.000
_cell.length_c   1.000
_cell.angle_alpha   90.00
_cell.angle_beta   90.00
_cell.angle_gamma   90.00
#
_symmetry.space_group_name_H-M   'P 1'
#
loop_
_entity.id
_entity.type
_entity.pdbx_description
1 polymer ?
#
loop_
_entity_poly.entity_id
_entity_poly.type
_entity_poly.pdbx_seq_one_letter_code
_entity_poly.pdbx_strand_id
1 'polypeptide(L)'
;MTKREMNIKVLKGEGIPEVFFQPSIEWWYWYNRERGTLPERYREMELIDVFDDLDVSIRYIDYFTGLPGVVRMEHSDKVKVKEKVEGDRKFTLVETHKGELITEWCLSTENQWRILKHPIGGQDDIEKAIWLYENTNYFFVRENFERGSEFFGERGSPSSASPGADTSTSPFMGWGSRTLSTPWRTTPRRSRGSWRP
;
A
#
# COMPACT_ATOMS: atom_id res chain seq x y z
N MET A 1 19.65 -13.70 14.92
CA MET A 1 19.40 -12.99 13.64
C MET A 1 18.19 -12.14 13.88
N THR A 2 18.26 -10.84 13.61
CA THR A 2 17.11 -9.95 13.81
C THR A 2 16.06 -10.20 12.73
N LYS A 3 14.79 -9.85 13.01
CA LYS A 3 13.73 -9.95 11.99
C LYS A 3 14.05 -9.03 10.80
N ARG A 4 14.74 -7.90 11.02
CA ARG A 4 15.29 -7.04 9.97
C ARG A 4 16.31 -7.76 9.07
N GLU A 5 17.29 -8.44 9.66
CA GLU A 5 18.26 -9.24 8.89
C GLU A 5 17.59 -10.36 8.09
N MET A 6 16.64 -11.07 8.72
CA MET A 6 15.86 -12.10 8.03
C MET A 6 15.08 -11.54 6.85
N ASN A 7 14.42 -10.39 7.03
CA ASN A 7 13.67 -9.75 5.97
C ASN A 7 14.57 -9.40 4.77
N ILE A 8 15.76 -8.83 5.02
CA ILE A 8 16.74 -8.53 3.98
C ILE A 8 17.17 -9.79 3.23
N LYS A 9 17.43 -10.88 3.96
CA LYS A 9 17.83 -12.16 3.36
C LYS A 9 16.73 -12.75 2.48
N VAL A 10 15.48 -12.73 2.94
CA VAL A 10 14.32 -13.15 2.13
C VAL A 10 14.26 -12.38 0.81
N LEU A 11 14.41 -11.07 0.87
CA LEU A 11 14.37 -10.21 -0.31
C LEU A 11 15.52 -10.47 -1.29
N LYS A 12 16.67 -10.94 -0.78
CA LYS A 12 17.82 -11.36 -1.59
C LYS A 12 17.73 -12.81 -2.08
N GLY A 13 16.71 -13.56 -1.67
CA GLY A 13 16.60 -14.99 -1.95
C GLY A 13 17.63 -15.84 -1.20
N GLU A 14 18.17 -15.33 -0.09
CA GLU A 14 19.12 -16.04 0.77
C GLU A 14 18.39 -16.92 1.80
N GLY A 15 19.08 -17.96 2.28
CA GLY A 15 18.57 -18.85 3.32
C GLY A 15 18.42 -18.17 4.68
N ILE A 16 17.33 -18.47 5.36
CA ILE A 16 17.02 -18.01 6.73
C ILE A 16 16.78 -19.21 7.66
N PRO A 17 17.03 -19.07 8.97
CA PRO A 17 16.95 -20.19 9.90
C PRO A 17 15.51 -20.69 10.16
N GLU A 18 14.52 -19.82 9.98
CA GLU A 18 13.10 -20.10 10.27
C GLU A 18 12.20 -19.34 9.29
N VAL A 19 10.90 -19.65 9.27
CA VAL A 19 9.93 -18.97 8.41
C VAL A 19 9.80 -17.52 8.84
N PHE A 20 10.15 -16.60 7.94
CA PHE A 20 9.93 -15.17 8.18
C PHE A 20 8.44 -14.84 8.03
N PHE A 21 7.80 -14.42 9.14
CA PHE A 21 6.36 -14.18 9.21
C PHE A 21 6.03 -12.70 9.47
N GLN A 22 5.18 -12.13 8.60
CA GLN A 22 4.64 -10.76 8.68
C GLN A 22 3.12 -10.82 8.61
N PRO A 23 2.41 -10.96 9.74
CA PRO A 23 0.95 -11.01 9.74
C PRO A 23 0.32 -9.64 9.48
N SER A 24 -0.89 -9.61 8.92
CA SER A 24 -1.71 -8.40 8.86
C SER A 24 -2.76 -8.40 9.97
N ILE A 25 -2.32 -8.31 11.23
CA ILE A 25 -3.21 -8.35 12.40
C ILE A 25 -3.71 -6.96 12.81
N GLU A 26 -3.29 -5.90 12.12
CA GLU A 26 -3.60 -4.51 12.48
C GLU A 26 -5.12 -4.26 12.50
N TRP A 27 -5.81 -4.72 11.45
CA TRP A 27 -7.27 -4.63 11.35
C TRP A 27 -8.00 -5.43 12.43
N TRP A 28 -7.51 -6.64 12.74
CA TRP A 28 -8.07 -7.45 13.83
C TRP A 28 -7.91 -6.73 15.17
N TYR A 29 -6.74 -6.15 15.43
CA TYR A 29 -6.45 -5.45 16.67
C TYR A 29 -7.34 -4.21 16.81
N TRP A 30 -7.39 -3.31 15.82
CA TRP A 30 -8.19 -2.09 15.90
C TRP A 30 -9.69 -2.38 16.04
N TYR A 31 -10.19 -3.35 15.27
CA TYR A 31 -11.59 -3.78 15.36
C TYR A 31 -11.98 -4.27 16.75
N ASN A 32 -11.11 -5.07 17.39
CA ASN A 32 -11.38 -5.58 18.73
C ASN A 32 -11.11 -4.53 19.82
N ARG A 33 -10.16 -3.61 19.61
CA ARG A 33 -9.87 -2.52 20.55
C ARG A 33 -11.04 -1.56 20.65
N GLU A 34 -11.59 -1.12 19.51
CA GLU A 34 -12.74 -0.23 19.46
C GLU A 34 -13.98 -0.84 20.12
N ARG A 35 -14.13 -2.16 20.04
CA ARG A 35 -15.27 -2.89 20.63
C ARG A 35 -15.03 -3.35 22.06
N GLY A 36 -13.84 -3.14 22.62
CA GLY A 36 -13.46 -3.68 23.94
C GLY A 36 -13.43 -5.21 24.01
N THR A 37 -13.27 -5.90 22.88
CA THR A 37 -13.27 -7.36 22.77
C THR A 37 -11.87 -7.97 22.64
N LEU A 38 -10.82 -7.19 22.91
CA LEU A 38 -9.46 -7.72 22.94
C LEU A 38 -9.31 -8.79 24.04
N PRO A 39 -8.53 -9.87 23.77
CA PRO A 39 -8.12 -10.81 24.81
C PRO A 39 -7.49 -10.10 26.00
N GLU A 40 -7.69 -10.63 27.21
CA GLU A 40 -7.22 -10.01 28.47
C GLU A 40 -5.76 -9.57 28.42
N ARG A 41 -4.89 -10.43 27.86
CA ARG A 41 -3.44 -10.17 27.71
C ARG A 41 -3.13 -8.90 26.90
N TYR A 42 -4.00 -8.49 25.98
CA TYR A 42 -3.73 -7.42 25.02
C TYR A 42 -4.52 -6.13 25.28
N ARG A 43 -5.36 -6.05 26.32
CA ARG A 43 -6.23 -4.88 26.56
C ARG A 43 -5.47 -3.58 26.80
N GLU A 44 -4.37 -3.69 27.53
CA GLU A 44 -3.50 -2.55 27.88
C GLU A 44 -2.27 -2.43 26.95
N MET A 45 -2.17 -3.30 25.94
CA MET A 45 -1.06 -3.31 24.98
C MET A 45 -1.40 -2.42 23.78
N GLU A 46 -0.43 -1.64 23.34
CA GLU A 46 -0.49 -0.99 22.03
C GLU A 46 -0.23 -2.01 20.92
N LEU A 47 -0.59 -1.67 19.67
CA LEU A 47 -0.44 -2.58 18.54
C LEU A 47 1.01 -3.10 18.42
N ILE A 48 1.99 -2.22 18.65
CA ILE A 48 3.41 -2.59 18.59
C ILE A 48 3.79 -3.62 19.66
N ASP A 49 3.23 -3.51 20.86
CA ASP A 49 3.49 -4.44 21.95
C ASP A 49 2.93 -5.83 21.63
N VAL A 50 1.80 -5.90 20.92
CA VAL A 50 1.23 -7.17 20.43
C VAL A 50 2.16 -7.84 19.41
N PHE A 51 2.81 -7.07 18.53
CA PHE A 51 3.81 -7.62 17.60
C PHE A 51 5.06 -8.13 18.33
N ASP A 52 5.54 -7.39 19.33
CA ASP A 52 6.68 -7.78 20.15
C ASP A 52 6.38 -9.03 20.97
N ASP A 53 5.18 -9.12 21.54
CA ASP A 53 4.70 -10.27 22.32
C ASP A 53 4.56 -11.56 21.49
N LEU A 54 4.19 -11.42 20.22
CA LEU A 54 4.08 -12.52 19.26
C LEU A 54 5.41 -12.91 18.60
N ASP A 55 6.48 -12.14 18.79
CA ASP A 55 7.78 -12.26 18.10
C ASP A 55 7.65 -12.31 16.56
N VAL A 56 6.80 -11.44 16.00
CA VAL A 56 6.55 -11.35 14.56
C VAL A 56 6.98 -10.02 13.97
N SER A 57 7.29 -10.00 12.67
CA SER A 57 7.75 -8.78 12.01
C SER A 57 6.57 -7.90 11.60
N ILE A 58 6.75 -6.58 11.75
CA ILE A 58 5.80 -5.56 11.30
C ILE A 58 5.88 -5.35 9.79
N ARG A 59 4.75 -4.98 9.16
CA ARG A 59 4.62 -4.89 7.70
C ARG A 59 4.68 -3.47 7.16
N TYR A 60 3.95 -2.52 7.72
CA TYR A 60 3.87 -1.17 7.14
C TYR A 60 4.14 -0.07 8.16
N ILE A 61 4.93 0.94 7.78
CA ILE A 61 5.32 2.06 8.67
C ILE A 61 4.15 2.94 9.07
N ASP A 62 3.27 3.20 8.12
CA ASP A 62 2.12 4.09 8.24
C ASP A 62 1.15 3.66 9.35
N TYR A 63 0.96 2.35 9.53
CA TYR A 63 0.03 1.81 10.54
C TYR A 63 0.47 2.01 12.00
N PHE A 64 1.76 2.21 12.26
CA PHE A 64 2.29 2.30 13.64
C PHE A 64 2.75 3.70 14.01
N THR A 65 3.18 4.48 13.02
CA THR A 65 3.83 5.77 13.27
C THR A 65 2.90 6.96 13.04
N GLY A 66 1.78 6.76 12.32
CA GLY A 66 0.93 7.85 11.84
C GLY A 66 1.64 8.79 10.86
N LEU A 67 2.85 8.44 10.42
CA LEU A 67 3.58 9.20 9.42
C LEU A 67 2.86 9.08 8.07
N PRO A 68 2.88 10.15 7.25
CA PRO A 68 2.51 10.02 5.85
C PRO A 68 3.38 8.93 5.20
N GLY A 69 2.83 8.21 4.21
CA GLY A 69 3.55 7.15 3.52
C GLY A 69 4.91 7.61 2.97
N VAL A 70 5.82 6.66 2.73
CA VAL A 70 7.16 6.95 2.19
C VAL A 70 7.13 7.28 0.69
N VAL A 71 5.98 7.08 0.04
CA VAL A 71 5.72 7.51 -1.34
C VAL A 71 4.60 8.54 -1.31
N ARG A 72 4.92 9.75 -1.76
CA ARG A 72 3.95 10.82 -1.98
C ARG A 72 3.50 10.82 -3.42
N MET A 73 2.20 10.89 -3.64
CA MET A 73 1.59 11.04 -4.95
C MET A 73 1.15 12.49 -5.14
N GLU A 74 1.46 13.07 -6.30
CA GLU A 74 0.98 14.40 -6.68
C GLU A 74 0.47 14.35 -8.12
N HIS A 75 -0.70 14.93 -8.36
CA HIS A 75 -1.18 15.16 -9.71
C HIS A 75 -0.62 16.47 -10.27
N SER A 76 -0.40 16.53 -11.58
CA SER A 76 -0.09 17.80 -12.25
C SER A 76 -1.29 18.76 -12.20
N ASP A 77 -1.05 20.06 -12.41
CA ASP A 77 -2.09 21.11 -12.46
C ASP A 77 -3.19 20.86 -13.51
N LYS A 78 -2.96 19.94 -14.46
CA LYS A 78 -3.94 19.56 -15.47
C LYS A 78 -5.06 18.68 -14.90
N VAL A 79 -4.80 17.96 -13.82
CA VAL A 79 -5.77 17.03 -13.22
C VAL A 79 -6.65 17.81 -12.26
N LYS A 80 -7.97 17.76 -12.49
CA LYS A 80 -8.95 18.35 -11.58
C LYS A 80 -9.72 17.23 -10.91
N VAL A 81 -9.58 17.17 -9.59
CA VAL A 81 -10.32 16.22 -8.74
C VAL A 81 -11.41 17.00 -8.02
N LYS A 82 -12.65 16.51 -8.11
CA LYS A 82 -13.80 17.02 -7.39
C LYS A 82 -14.33 15.93 -6.50
N GLU A 83 -14.66 16.29 -5.26
CA GLU A 83 -15.30 15.38 -4.33
C GLU A 83 -16.68 15.93 -3.95
N LYS A 84 -17.66 15.03 -3.89
CA LYS A 84 -19.01 15.33 -3.44
C LYS A 84 -19.42 14.29 -2.42
N VAL A 85 -19.86 14.72 -1.25
CA VAL A 85 -20.38 13.85 -0.19
C VAL A 85 -21.87 14.12 -0.03
N GLU A 86 -22.68 13.07 -0.07
CA GLU A 86 -24.14 13.08 0.06
C GLU A 86 -24.57 11.99 1.04
N GLY A 87 -24.65 12.33 2.34
CA GLY A 87 -25.00 11.37 3.38
C GLY A 87 -23.98 10.23 3.48
N ASP A 88 -24.42 9.00 3.22
CA ASP A 88 -23.59 7.80 3.21
C ASP A 88 -22.92 7.53 1.85
N ARG A 89 -23.09 8.43 0.87
CA ARG A 89 -22.44 8.34 -0.45
C ARG A 89 -21.35 9.39 -0.61
N LYS A 90 -20.27 9.00 -1.26
CA LYS A 90 -19.23 9.92 -1.72
C LYS A 90 -18.93 9.64 -3.18
N PHE A 91 -18.69 10.69 -3.95
CA PHE A 91 -18.33 10.63 -5.35
C PHE A 91 -17.00 11.36 -5.52
N THR A 92 -16.02 10.67 -6.08
CA THR A 92 -14.74 11.27 -6.49
C THR A 92 -14.71 11.31 -8.01
N LEU A 93 -14.65 12.51 -8.57
CA LEU A 93 -14.67 12.74 -10.00
C LEU A 93 -13.32 13.32 -10.44
N VAL A 94 -12.70 12.65 -11.41
CA VAL A 94 -11.46 13.11 -12.04
C VAL A 94 -11.77 13.54 -13.46
N GLU A 95 -11.62 14.83 -13.74
CA GLU A 95 -11.81 15.38 -15.08
C GLU A 95 -10.58 15.07 -15.94
N THR A 96 -10.81 14.44 -17.09
CA THR A 96 -9.81 14.27 -18.14
C THR A 96 -10.33 14.93 -19.41
N HIS A 97 -9.44 15.28 -20.34
CA HIS A 97 -9.87 15.80 -21.65
C HIS A 97 -10.69 14.78 -22.47
N LYS A 98 -10.64 13.48 -22.11
CA LYS A 98 -11.33 12.36 -22.75
C LYS A 98 -12.64 12.00 -22.03
N GLY A 99 -13.05 12.82 -21.06
CA GLY A 99 -14.23 12.59 -20.23
C GLY A 99 -13.87 12.33 -18.76
N GLU A 100 -14.88 12.01 -17.97
CA GLU A 100 -14.74 11.91 -16.51
C GLU A 100 -14.51 10.45 -16.08
N LEU A 101 -13.70 10.28 -15.04
CA LEU A 101 -13.58 9.04 -14.27
C LEU A 101 -14.28 9.26 -12.92
N ILE A 102 -15.25 8.39 -12.60
CA ILE A 102 -16.08 8.55 -11.41
C ILE A 102 -15.90 7.34 -10.50
N THR A 103 -15.44 7.58 -9.28
CA THR A 103 -15.43 6.59 -8.22
C THR A 103 -16.62 6.85 -7.30
N GLU A 104 -17.47 5.86 -7.12
CA GLU A 104 -18.58 5.92 -6.17
C GLU A 104 -18.19 5.15 -4.91
N TRP A 105 -18.46 5.75 -3.77
CA TRP A 105 -18.17 5.21 -2.45
C TRP A 105 -19.45 5.14 -1.62
N CYS A 106 -19.53 4.16 -0.72
CA CYS A 106 -20.51 4.13 0.36
C CYS A 106 -19.82 4.06 1.72
N LEU A 107 -20.41 4.70 2.72
CA LEU A 107 -19.98 4.60 4.10
C LEU A 107 -20.59 3.32 4.70
N SER A 108 -19.73 2.40 5.14
CA SER A 108 -20.19 1.17 5.79
C SER A 108 -20.71 1.43 7.19
N THR A 109 -21.41 0.46 7.77
CA THR A 109 -21.83 0.46 9.18
C THR A 109 -20.66 0.60 10.15
N GLU A 110 -19.48 0.14 9.75
CA GLU A 110 -18.21 0.28 10.48
C GLU A 110 -17.52 1.64 10.27
N ASN A 111 -18.23 2.63 9.72
CA ASN A 111 -17.73 3.99 9.45
C ASN A 111 -16.49 4.03 8.52
N GLN A 112 -16.40 3.07 7.58
CA GLN A 112 -15.33 2.99 6.58
C GLN A 112 -15.90 3.23 5.17
N TRP A 113 -15.21 4.02 4.35
CA TRP A 113 -15.60 4.20 2.96
C TRP A 113 -15.22 2.98 2.12
N ARG A 114 -16.17 2.42 1.39
CA ARG A 114 -15.98 1.30 0.47
C ARG A 114 -16.31 1.73 -0.95
N ILE A 115 -15.53 1.29 -1.93
CA ILE A 115 -15.81 1.54 -3.34
C ILE A 115 -17.04 0.73 -3.74
N LEU A 116 -18.09 1.40 -4.21
CA LEU A 116 -19.26 0.79 -4.82
C LEU A 116 -19.07 0.63 -6.34
N LYS A 117 -18.43 1.61 -6.97
CA LYS A 117 -18.16 1.62 -8.40
C LYS A 117 -16.75 2.12 -8.67
N HIS A 118 -15.98 1.29 -9.36
CA HIS A 118 -14.62 1.62 -9.76
C HIS A 118 -14.63 2.68 -10.89
N PRO A 119 -13.59 3.54 -10.94
CA PRO A 119 -13.49 4.57 -11.97
C PRO A 119 -13.29 4.01 -13.38
N ILE A 120 -12.82 2.76 -13.49
CA ILE A 120 -12.59 2.06 -14.76
C ILE A 120 -13.63 0.93 -14.83
N GLY A 121 -14.71 1.15 -15.59
CA GLY A 121 -15.78 0.16 -15.77
C GLY A 121 -15.71 -0.57 -17.11
N GLY A 122 -15.04 0.00 -18.11
CA GLY A 122 -14.94 -0.57 -19.45
C GLY A 122 -13.75 -0.05 -20.26
N GLN A 123 -13.66 -0.49 -21.52
CA GLN A 123 -12.55 -0.14 -22.42
C GLN A 123 -12.43 1.38 -22.66
N ASP A 124 -13.57 2.08 -22.70
CA ASP A 124 -13.63 3.53 -22.92
C ASP A 124 -12.97 4.34 -21.80
N ASP A 125 -12.81 3.74 -20.61
CA ASP A 125 -12.17 4.40 -19.46
C ASP A 125 -10.65 4.22 -19.44
N ILE A 126 -10.11 3.26 -20.21
CA ILE A 126 -8.67 2.94 -20.21
C ILE A 126 -7.86 4.16 -20.67
N GLU A 127 -8.29 4.81 -21.75
CA GLU A 127 -7.61 5.97 -22.31
C GLU A 127 -7.67 7.20 -21.39
N LYS A 128 -8.72 7.31 -20.56
CA LYS A 128 -8.83 8.34 -19.52
C LYS A 128 -7.89 8.02 -18.35
N ALA A 129 -7.81 6.75 -17.95
CA ALA A 129 -6.95 6.29 -16.88
C ALA A 129 -5.47 6.42 -17.24
N ILE A 130 -5.06 6.06 -18.47
CA ILE A 130 -3.70 6.26 -18.98
C ILE A 130 -3.32 7.73 -18.83
N TRP A 131 -4.17 8.65 -19.30
CA TRP A 131 -3.92 10.08 -19.18
C TRP A 131 -3.77 10.51 -17.72
N LEU A 132 -4.61 10.04 -16.80
CA LEU A 132 -4.48 10.34 -15.38
C LEU A 132 -3.13 9.87 -14.84
N TYR A 133 -2.71 8.64 -15.16
CA TYR A 133 -1.43 8.09 -14.72
C TYR A 133 -0.23 8.85 -15.30
N GLU A 134 -0.29 9.26 -16.57
CA GLU A 134 0.75 10.10 -17.21
C GLU A 134 0.87 11.50 -16.56
N ASN A 135 -0.22 11.98 -15.94
CA ASN A 135 -0.27 13.25 -15.24
C ASN A 135 -0.18 13.10 -13.72
N THR A 136 0.29 11.93 -13.23
CA THR A 136 0.51 11.63 -11.82
C THR A 136 1.97 11.31 -11.56
N ASN A 137 2.57 12.02 -10.61
CA ASN A 137 3.96 11.85 -10.22
C ASN A 137 4.06 11.22 -8.83
N TYR A 138 5.08 10.37 -8.65
CA TYR A 138 5.38 9.73 -7.38
C TYR A 138 6.76 10.13 -6.90
N PHE A 139 6.83 10.56 -5.63
CA PHE A 139 8.05 11.02 -4.98
C PHE A 139 8.35 10.16 -3.78
N PHE A 140 9.59 9.69 -3.68
CA PHE A 140 10.06 9.03 -2.47
C PHE A 140 10.39 10.09 -1.41
N VAL A 141 9.72 10.00 -0.26
CA VAL A 141 9.90 10.90 0.88
C VAL A 141 10.89 10.25 1.84
N ARG A 142 12.16 10.60 1.67
CA ARG A 142 13.28 10.06 2.44
C ARG A 142 13.10 10.23 3.95
N GLU A 143 12.64 11.40 4.40
CA GLU A 143 12.46 11.69 5.82
C GLU A 143 11.48 10.69 6.49
N ASN A 144 10.34 10.41 5.82
CA ASN A 144 9.36 9.43 6.32
C ASN A 144 9.96 8.04 6.40
N PHE A 145 10.79 7.67 5.41
CA PHE A 145 11.48 6.37 5.41
C PHE A 145 12.50 6.26 6.53
N GLU A 146 13.31 7.29 6.78
CA GLU A 146 14.34 7.30 7.82
C GLU A 146 13.69 7.21 9.21
N ARG A 147 12.69 8.05 9.49
CA ARG A 147 11.91 8.01 10.74
C ARG A 147 11.20 6.66 10.93
N GLY A 148 10.60 6.12 9.86
CA GLY A 148 9.99 4.81 9.88
C GLY A 148 11.01 3.68 10.12
N SER A 149 12.20 3.78 9.54
CA SER A 149 13.27 2.80 9.74
C SER A 149 13.80 2.81 11.16
N GLU A 150 13.90 3.99 11.79
CA GLU A 150 14.30 4.13 13.19
C GLU A 150 13.25 3.49 14.11
N PHE A 151 11.96 3.74 13.85
CA PHE A 151 10.86 3.12 14.58
C PHE A 151 10.87 1.58 14.46
N PHE A 152 11.10 1.05 13.24
CA PHE A 152 11.16 -0.39 13.00
C PHE A 152 12.31 -1.06 13.75
N GLY A 153 13.46 -0.40 13.86
CA GLY A 153 14.63 -0.93 14.56
C GLY A 153 15.04 -2.31 14.04
N GLU A 154 14.93 -3.33 14.89
CA GLU A 154 15.24 -4.73 14.59
C GLU A 154 14.02 -5.58 14.21
N ARG A 155 12.80 -5.02 14.34
CA ARG A 155 11.51 -5.71 14.13
C ARG A 155 11.19 -6.00 12.67
N GLY A 156 11.92 -5.39 11.73
CA GLY A 156 11.74 -5.61 10.30
C GLY A 156 12.50 -4.59 9.46
N SER A 157 12.41 -4.73 8.15
CA SER A 157 12.80 -3.65 7.24
C SER A 157 11.63 -2.66 7.09
N PRO A 158 11.88 -1.35 7.03
CA PRO A 158 10.85 -0.37 6.67
C PRO A 158 10.24 -0.72 5.31
N SER A 159 8.91 -0.88 5.30
CA SER A 159 8.10 -1.08 4.10
C SER A 159 6.84 -0.22 4.16
N SER A 160 6.33 0.14 2.98
CA SER A 160 5.02 0.78 2.82
C SER A 160 4.24 0.08 1.71
N ALA A 161 2.93 0.30 1.69
CA ALA A 161 2.16 0.03 0.48
C ALA A 161 2.62 0.98 -0.63
N SER A 162 2.74 0.46 -1.86
CA SER A 162 2.95 1.29 -3.04
C SER A 162 1.59 1.75 -3.59
N PRO A 163 1.46 3.00 -4.05
CA PRO A 163 0.25 3.44 -4.74
C PRO A 163 -0.02 2.58 -5.99
N GLY A 164 -1.23 2.06 -6.13
CA GLY A 164 -1.65 1.26 -7.29
C GLY A 164 -1.30 -0.23 -7.25
N ALA A 165 -0.67 -0.71 -6.17
CA ALA A 165 -0.54 -2.14 -5.92
C ALA A 165 -1.50 -2.57 -4.83
N ASP A 166 -2.66 -3.10 -5.23
CA ASP A 166 -3.43 -3.97 -4.35
C ASP A 166 -2.50 -5.12 -3.95
N THR A 167 -2.00 -5.12 -2.71
CA THR A 167 -1.25 -6.19 -2.01
C THR A 167 0.27 -6.35 -2.19
N SER A 168 1.00 -5.59 -3.02
CA SER A 168 2.47 -5.79 -3.10
C SER A 168 3.26 -4.89 -2.12
N THR A 169 3.89 -5.51 -1.11
CA THR A 169 4.93 -4.88 -0.28
C THR A 169 6.17 -4.58 -1.14
N SER A 170 6.55 -3.31 -1.28
CA SER A 170 7.78 -2.93 -1.98
C SER A 170 8.87 -2.55 -0.97
N PRO A 171 9.98 -3.30 -0.88
CA PRO A 171 11.12 -2.88 -0.07
C PRO A 171 11.90 -1.77 -0.79
N PHE A 172 12.05 -0.61 -0.14
CA PHE A 172 12.71 0.57 -0.71
C PHE A 172 14.25 0.52 -0.71
N MET A 173 14.85 -0.65 -0.46
CA MET A 173 16.31 -0.79 -0.40
C MET A 173 16.94 -0.48 -1.77
N GLY A 174 17.73 0.60 -1.84
CA GLY A 174 18.43 1.05 -3.05
C GLY A 174 17.84 2.28 -3.75
N TRP A 175 16.78 2.90 -3.21
CA TRP A 175 16.05 4.01 -3.84
C TRP A 175 16.66 5.40 -3.59
N GLY A 176 17.99 5.44 -3.43
CA GLY A 176 18.73 6.70 -3.41
C GLY A 176 18.62 7.38 -4.78
N SER A 177 17.85 8.47 -4.84
CA SER A 177 17.83 9.49 -5.90
C SER A 177 17.26 9.15 -7.28
N ARG A 178 16.32 8.21 -7.43
CA ARG A 178 15.60 8.04 -8.71
C ARG A 178 14.12 8.42 -8.59
N THR A 179 13.71 9.36 -9.43
CA THR A 179 12.31 9.59 -9.79
C THR A 179 11.68 8.27 -10.22
N LEU A 180 10.51 7.93 -9.66
CA LEU A 180 9.73 6.78 -10.07
C LEU A 180 9.13 7.07 -11.45
N SER A 181 9.86 6.74 -12.51
CA SER A 181 9.24 6.42 -13.80
C SER A 181 8.83 4.95 -13.74
N THR A 182 7.53 4.69 -13.72
CA THR A 182 6.91 3.37 -13.75
C THR A 182 7.61 2.47 -14.77
N PRO A 183 8.28 1.36 -14.37
CA PRO A 183 8.84 0.44 -15.35
C PRO A 183 7.73 -0.53 -15.78
N TRP A 184 6.85 -0.09 -16.68
CA TRP A 184 6.16 -1.02 -17.56
C TRP A 184 7.18 -1.55 -18.58
N ARG A 185 8.16 -2.33 -18.12
CA ARG A 185 8.93 -3.20 -19.02
C ARG A 185 8.11 -4.46 -19.21
N THR A 186 7.44 -4.49 -20.34
CA THR A 186 6.90 -5.69 -20.96
C THR A 186 7.89 -6.84 -20.83
N THR A 187 7.50 -7.89 -20.11
CA THR A 187 8.20 -9.18 -20.13
C THR A 187 8.25 -9.65 -21.59
N PRO A 188 9.41 -10.07 -22.14
CA PRO A 188 9.44 -10.62 -23.48
C PRO A 188 8.55 -11.85 -23.54
N ARG A 189 7.59 -11.82 -24.45
CA ARG A 189 6.67 -12.91 -24.76
C ARG A 189 7.51 -14.17 -25.07
N ARG A 190 7.57 -15.14 -24.14
CA ARG A 190 8.16 -16.46 -24.42
C ARG A 190 7.39 -17.05 -25.62
N SER A 191 8.10 -17.29 -26.70
CA SER A 191 7.62 -17.96 -27.90
C SER A 191 6.99 -19.31 -27.51
N ARG A 192 5.72 -19.51 -27.85
CA ARG A 192 5.05 -20.80 -27.72
C ARG A 192 5.73 -21.78 -28.68
N GLY A 193 6.41 -22.79 -28.11
CA GLY A 193 6.92 -23.93 -28.85
C GLY A 193 5.76 -24.73 -29.46
N SER A 194 5.90 -25.03 -30.75
CA SER A 194 5.04 -25.89 -31.55
C SER A 194 5.00 -27.31 -31.00
N TRP A 195 3.80 -27.85 -30.82
CA TRP A 195 3.59 -29.30 -30.74
C TRP A 195 2.91 -29.77 -32.03
N ARG A 196 3.63 -30.58 -32.81
CA ARG A 196 3.20 -31.51 -33.85
C ARG A 196 4.33 -32.55 -34.01
N PRO A 197 4.06 -33.77 -34.51
CA PRO A 197 2.90 -34.22 -35.29
C PRO A 197 1.78 -34.85 -34.47
#